data_AF-A0A913Y273-F1
#
_entry.id   AF-A0A913Y273-F1
#
_cell.length_a   1.000
_cell.length_b   1.000
_cell.length_c   1.000
_cell.angle_alpha   90.00
_cell.angle_beta   90.00
_cell.angle_gamma   90.00
#
_symmetry.space_group_name_H-M   'P 1'
#
loop_
_entity.id
_entity.type
_entity.pdbx_description
1 polymer ?
#
loop_
_entity_poly.entity_id
_entity_poly.type
_entity_poly.pdbx_seq_one_letter_code
_entity_poly.pdbx_strand_id
1 'polypeptide(L)'
;MMMHCHFRGVLSRFQRKIANVLTKVSFLSSSSNVIPSMNVPEALSCIKNKLDDGNKTHIFIGTGQYYSHKTNERVIALSLGKSNSLETPLEILDAGIPSEDLQKLEKEIGMLSNCSLVSGEVDSVYEEPWSFGFSNNPQFSIFSKFGYCLTVTKLKAGPAFRVYNGPLCEEIYLRNIQDIQVRLSEQPWEERKLEVKLKDGEILTVVEDLRPNGSVDLGELMVSTEWMVKAAGHMCLFARVVGNCKDVLLKLPNPLRAENNPWIELRNKTWIERVEDKKDI
;
A
#
# COMPACT_ATOMS: atom_id res chain seq x y z
N MET A 1 -49.12 2.53 21.94
CA MET A 1 -48.45 1.37 22.57
C MET A 1 -49.26 0.14 22.16
N MET A 2 -48.85 -0.83 21.36
CA MET A 2 -47.56 -1.32 20.89
C MET A 2 -47.80 -1.93 19.50
N MET A 3 -47.34 -1.29 18.43
CA MET A 3 -47.23 -1.92 17.10
C MET A 3 -45.82 -2.51 16.95
N HIS A 4 -45.43 -3.34 17.93
CA HIS A 4 -44.06 -3.84 18.11
C HIS A 4 -43.81 -5.24 17.55
N CYS A 5 -44.72 -5.79 16.75
CA CYS A 5 -44.66 -7.21 16.35
C CYS A 5 -44.20 -7.48 14.90
N HIS A 6 -43.96 -6.47 14.05
CA HIS A 6 -43.52 -6.71 12.66
C HIS A 6 -42.08 -6.34 12.31
N PHE A 7 -41.30 -5.73 13.21
CA PHE A 7 -39.90 -5.37 12.94
C PHE A 7 -38.85 -6.46 13.28
N ARG A 8 -39.24 -7.55 13.96
CA ARG A 8 -38.30 -8.64 14.35
C ARG A 8 -37.97 -9.65 13.24
N GLY A 9 -38.79 -9.71 12.17
CA GLY A 9 -38.62 -10.69 11.09
C GLY A 9 -37.65 -10.28 9.97
N VAL A 10 -37.44 -8.98 9.76
CA VAL A 10 -36.61 -8.45 8.66
C VAL A 10 -35.15 -8.21 9.11
N LEU A 11 -34.94 -7.83 10.37
CA LEU A 11 -33.61 -7.69 10.98
C LEU A 11 -32.87 -9.05 11.14
N SER A 12 -33.59 -10.16 11.34
CA SER A 12 -32.97 -11.49 11.50
C SER A 12 -32.56 -12.16 10.18
N ARG A 13 -32.98 -11.62 9.03
CA ARG A 13 -32.55 -12.11 7.70
C ARG A 13 -31.45 -11.25 7.06
N PHE A 14 -31.31 -10.00 7.49
CA PHE A 14 -30.18 -9.14 7.08
C PHE A 14 -28.93 -9.40 7.94
N GLN A 15 -29.09 -9.76 9.22
CA GLN A 15 -28.00 -10.18 10.12
C GLN A 15 -27.42 -11.58 9.80
N ARG A 16 -28.06 -12.36 8.91
CA ARG A 16 -27.62 -13.72 8.55
C ARG A 16 -26.88 -13.83 7.21
N LYS A 17 -26.74 -12.73 6.45
CA LYS A 17 -26.09 -12.74 5.13
C LYS A 17 -24.78 -11.95 5.03
N ILE A 18 -24.38 -11.24 6.10
CA ILE A 18 -23.06 -10.60 6.22
C ILE A 18 -22.13 -11.40 7.16
N ALA A 19 -22.69 -12.33 7.94
CA ALA A 19 -21.95 -13.10 8.94
C ALA A 19 -21.30 -14.41 8.43
N ASN A 20 -21.26 -14.68 7.11
CA ASN A 20 -20.82 -15.98 6.57
C ASN A 20 -19.74 -15.93 5.47
N VAL A 21 -18.97 -14.84 5.32
CA VAL A 21 -17.85 -14.81 4.33
C VAL A 21 -16.56 -14.17 4.86
N LEU A 22 -16.24 -14.27 6.15
CA LEU A 22 -14.88 -13.94 6.62
C LEU A 22 -14.42 -14.96 7.67
N THR A 23 -14.10 -16.17 7.21
CA THR A 23 -13.43 -17.18 8.02
C THR A 23 -11.91 -17.06 7.91
N LYS A 24 -11.30 -16.94 9.09
CA LYS A 24 -9.90 -17.19 9.48
C LYS A 24 -8.85 -16.13 9.08
N VAL A 25 -8.86 -15.02 9.81
CA VAL A 25 -7.63 -14.32 10.18
C VAL A 25 -7.10 -14.99 11.44
N SER A 26 -5.97 -15.70 11.35
CA SER A 26 -5.22 -16.10 12.54
C SER A 26 -4.41 -14.90 13.02
N PHE A 27 -4.96 -14.20 14.01
CA PHE A 27 -4.24 -13.19 14.77
C PHE A 27 -3.24 -13.89 15.69
N LEU A 28 -1.93 -13.70 15.45
CA LEU A 28 -0.97 -13.72 16.55
C LEU A 28 -1.10 -12.39 17.27
N SER A 29 -1.89 -12.39 18.33
CA SER A 29 -1.86 -11.34 19.33
C SER A 29 -0.47 -11.30 19.97
N SER A 30 0.21 -10.15 19.93
CA SER A 30 1.02 -9.77 21.07
C SER A 30 0.89 -8.27 21.31
N SER A 31 0.15 -7.99 22.38
CA SER A 31 0.19 -6.76 23.16
C SER A 31 1.63 -6.42 23.58
N SER A 32 1.92 -5.11 23.70
CA SER A 32 3.14 -4.50 24.27
C SER A 32 4.45 -4.61 23.45
N ASN A 33 4.70 -3.57 22.64
CA ASN A 33 5.95 -2.83 22.39
C ASN A 33 7.32 -3.54 22.52
N VAL A 34 7.49 -4.73 21.95
CA VAL A 34 8.79 -5.16 21.40
C VAL A 34 8.52 -5.91 20.10
N ILE A 35 8.90 -5.34 18.97
CA ILE A 35 8.89 -6.04 17.67
C ILE A 35 9.97 -7.12 17.76
N PRO A 36 9.63 -8.42 17.64
CA PRO A 36 10.64 -9.46 17.69
C PRO A 36 11.61 -9.27 16.52
N SER A 37 12.88 -9.01 16.83
CA SER A 37 13.96 -9.07 15.85
C SER A 37 14.13 -10.53 15.41
N MET A 38 13.96 -10.80 14.13
CA MET A 38 14.22 -12.13 13.56
C MET A 38 15.52 -12.11 12.76
N ASN A 39 16.25 -13.21 12.74
CA ASN A 39 17.33 -13.40 11.78
C ASN A 39 16.81 -13.96 10.45
N VAL A 40 17.65 -13.93 9.40
CA VAL A 40 17.30 -14.44 8.06
C VAL A 40 16.80 -15.90 8.11
N PRO A 41 17.49 -16.87 8.75
CA PRO A 41 16.99 -18.23 8.88
C PRO A 41 15.59 -18.36 9.50
N GLU A 42 15.29 -17.59 10.54
CA GLU A 42 13.98 -17.57 11.21
C GLU A 42 12.88 -17.04 10.28
N ALA A 43 13.15 -15.92 9.59
CA ALA A 43 12.21 -15.35 8.62
C ALA A 43 11.90 -16.35 7.49
N LEU A 44 12.93 -17.03 6.97
CA LEU A 44 12.78 -18.08 5.96
C LEU A 44 12.02 -19.29 6.46
N SER A 45 12.27 -19.74 7.69
CA SER A 45 11.52 -20.84 8.28
C SER A 45 10.04 -20.47 8.44
N CYS A 46 9.74 -19.23 8.85
CA CYS A 46 8.38 -18.73 8.97
C CYS A 46 7.67 -18.79 7.62
N ILE A 47 8.29 -18.24 6.58
CA ILE A 47 7.80 -18.27 5.20
C ILE A 47 7.58 -19.72 4.73
N LYS A 48 8.59 -20.60 4.88
CA LYS A 48 8.52 -22.00 4.41
C LYS A 48 7.38 -22.79 5.06
N ASN A 49 7.24 -22.71 6.38
CA ASN A 49 6.25 -23.48 7.14
C ASN A 49 4.80 -23.17 6.74
N LYS A 50 4.59 -22.06 6.05
CA LYS A 50 3.27 -21.50 5.76
C LYS A 50 2.90 -21.56 4.28
N LEU A 51 3.87 -21.83 3.42
CA LEU A 51 3.69 -22.02 1.97
C LEU A 51 3.29 -23.46 1.59
N ASP A 52 3.03 -24.33 2.56
CA ASP A 52 2.86 -25.78 2.38
C ASP A 52 1.58 -26.18 1.61
N ASP A 53 0.77 -25.21 1.18
CA ASP A 53 -0.51 -25.42 0.48
C ASP A 53 -0.35 -25.70 -1.04
N GLY A 54 0.87 -25.84 -1.56
CA GLY A 54 1.15 -26.32 -2.93
C GLY A 54 0.73 -25.38 -4.08
N ASN A 55 0.22 -24.18 -3.78
CA ASN A 55 -0.12 -23.17 -4.77
C ASN A 55 1.05 -22.22 -5.03
N LYS A 56 1.12 -21.67 -6.25
CA LYS A 56 2.08 -20.62 -6.58
C LYS A 56 1.72 -19.34 -5.82
N THR A 57 2.67 -18.83 -5.06
CA THR A 57 2.52 -17.67 -4.19
C THR A 57 3.44 -16.54 -4.65
N HIS A 58 2.96 -15.31 -4.59
CA HIS A 58 3.84 -14.14 -4.67
C HIS A 58 4.29 -13.74 -3.27
N ILE A 59 5.60 -13.63 -3.05
CA ILE A 59 6.21 -13.11 -1.83
C ILE A 59 6.68 -11.70 -2.08
N PHE A 60 6.07 -10.74 -1.40
CA PHE A 60 6.47 -9.34 -1.46
C PHE A 60 7.39 -9.06 -0.30
N ILE A 61 8.59 -8.55 -0.54
CA ILE A 61 9.54 -8.09 0.48
C ILE A 61 9.62 -6.58 0.35
N GLY A 62 9.16 -5.87 1.37
CA GLY A 62 9.23 -4.42 1.39
C GLY A 62 9.95 -3.89 2.61
N THR A 63 10.59 -2.72 2.46
CA THR A 63 11.14 -1.97 3.59
C THR A 63 10.15 -0.93 4.06
N GLY A 64 9.77 -0.99 5.34
CA GLY A 64 9.05 0.10 6.00
C GLY A 64 10.02 1.20 6.44
N GLN A 65 9.87 2.42 5.91
CA GLN A 65 10.65 3.58 6.36
C GLN A 65 10.06 4.16 7.65
N TYR A 66 10.50 3.66 8.81
CA TYR A 66 10.24 4.33 10.10
C TYR A 66 11.19 5.52 10.27
N TYR A 67 10.68 6.65 10.76
CA TYR A 67 11.52 7.81 11.02
C TYR A 67 12.46 7.58 12.22
N SER A 68 13.76 7.84 12.00
CA SER A 68 14.89 7.74 12.93
C SER A 68 14.86 6.56 13.91
N HIS A 69 15.14 5.35 13.43
CA HIS A 69 15.69 4.31 14.29
C HIS A 69 16.85 3.60 13.60
N LYS A 70 17.96 3.41 14.32
CA LYS A 70 19.20 2.81 13.79
C LYS A 70 19.05 1.32 13.40
N THR A 71 17.92 0.69 13.69
CA THR A 71 17.78 -0.78 13.65
C THR A 71 16.56 -1.31 12.91
N ASN A 72 15.71 -0.48 12.31
CA ASN A 72 14.40 -0.95 11.86
C ASN A 72 14.20 -0.69 10.37
N GLU A 73 14.93 -1.43 9.54
CA GLU A 73 14.36 -1.85 8.27
C GLU A 73 13.39 -2.98 8.59
N ARG A 74 12.09 -2.66 8.55
CA ARG A 74 11.07 -3.69 8.72
C ARG A 74 10.86 -4.37 7.39
N VAL A 75 11.00 -5.68 7.38
CA VAL A 75 10.63 -6.53 6.27
C VAL A 75 9.19 -6.95 6.43
N ILE A 76 8.40 -6.62 5.42
CA ILE A 76 7.06 -7.15 5.26
C ILE A 76 7.13 -8.26 4.21
N ALA A 77 6.80 -9.50 4.59
CA ALA A 77 6.63 -10.62 3.67
C ALA A 77 5.14 -10.93 3.48
N LEU A 78 4.61 -10.81 2.26
CA LEU A 78 3.20 -11.10 1.97
C LEU A 78 3.04 -12.25 1.02
N SER A 79 2.11 -13.17 1.31
CA SER A 79 1.71 -14.26 0.42
C SER A 79 0.40 -13.90 -0.30
N LEU A 80 0.42 -13.75 -1.63
CA LEU A 80 -0.80 -13.71 -2.45
C LEU A 80 -0.95 -15.01 -3.24
N GLY A 81 -2.15 -15.57 -3.31
CA GLY A 81 -2.47 -16.80 -4.04
C GLY A 81 -2.39 -16.67 -5.57
N LYS A 82 -3.17 -17.47 -6.30
CA LYS A 82 -3.13 -17.52 -7.78
C LYS A 82 -3.67 -16.23 -8.43
N SER A 83 -2.75 -15.30 -8.73
CA SER A 83 -2.89 -14.14 -9.63
C SER A 83 -3.89 -13.05 -9.23
N ASN A 84 -3.46 -11.78 -9.27
CA ASN A 84 -4.31 -10.58 -9.31
C ASN A 84 -5.47 -10.53 -8.30
N SER A 85 -5.38 -11.28 -7.21
CA SER A 85 -6.52 -11.52 -6.35
C SER A 85 -6.83 -10.27 -5.55
N LEU A 86 -8.11 -9.91 -5.57
CA LEU A 86 -8.79 -8.98 -4.67
C LEU A 86 -8.95 -9.56 -3.25
N GLU A 87 -8.14 -10.56 -2.96
CA GLU A 87 -8.17 -11.31 -1.72
C GLU A 87 -7.16 -10.66 -0.79
N THR A 88 -7.52 -10.60 0.49
CA THR A 88 -6.60 -10.22 1.55
C THR A 88 -5.33 -11.09 1.45
N PRO A 89 -4.14 -10.54 1.75
CA PRO A 89 -2.93 -11.34 1.86
C PRO A 89 -3.17 -12.59 2.71
N LEU A 90 -2.70 -13.73 2.22
CA LEU A 90 -2.81 -15.02 2.93
C LEU A 90 -2.01 -14.98 4.23
N GLU A 91 -0.89 -14.24 4.23
CA GLU A 91 -0.05 -14.05 5.40
C GLU A 91 0.76 -12.75 5.30
N ILE A 92 1.11 -12.22 6.48
CA ILE A 92 1.92 -11.02 6.67
C ILE A 92 2.97 -11.33 7.75
N LEU A 93 4.23 -11.39 7.35
CA LEU A 93 5.36 -11.35 8.28
C LEU A 93 5.83 -9.91 8.39
N ASP A 94 5.83 -9.34 9.59
CA ASP A 94 6.32 -7.99 9.89
C ASP A 94 7.42 -8.09 10.95
N ALA A 95 8.68 -8.05 10.52
CA ALA A 95 9.84 -8.27 11.39
C ALA A 95 10.97 -7.30 11.06
N GLY A 96 11.79 -6.95 12.06
CA GLY A 96 13.01 -6.19 11.84
C GLY A 96 14.12 -7.10 11.30
N ILE A 97 14.61 -6.82 10.10
CA ILE A 97 15.75 -7.50 9.48
C ILE A 97 16.72 -6.43 8.97
N PRO A 98 18.03 -6.53 9.24
CA PRO A 98 18.99 -5.55 8.75
C PRO A 98 18.98 -5.43 7.22
N SER A 99 19.14 -4.21 6.73
CA SER A 99 19.23 -3.83 5.31
C SER A 99 20.19 -4.67 4.49
N GLU A 100 21.38 -4.89 5.07
CA GLU A 100 22.47 -5.64 4.48
C GLU A 100 22.10 -7.13 4.26
N ASP A 101 21.14 -7.64 5.02
CA ASP A 101 20.68 -9.03 4.97
C ASP A 101 19.48 -9.22 4.02
N LEU A 102 18.89 -8.14 3.50
CA LEU A 102 17.74 -8.20 2.58
C LEU A 102 18.07 -9.01 1.32
N GLN A 103 19.22 -8.73 0.70
CA GLN A 103 19.64 -9.45 -0.52
C GLN A 103 19.81 -10.95 -0.27
N LYS A 104 20.24 -11.33 0.94
CA LYS A 104 20.37 -12.73 1.33
C LYS A 104 19.01 -13.38 1.46
N LEU A 105 18.08 -12.73 2.16
CA LEU A 105 16.70 -13.19 2.30
C LEU A 105 16.00 -13.34 0.94
N GLU A 106 16.12 -12.33 0.07
CA GLU A 106 15.61 -12.34 -1.31
C GLU A 106 16.14 -13.55 -2.10
N LYS A 107 17.46 -13.77 -2.05
CA LYS A 107 18.11 -14.90 -2.73
C LYS A 107 17.59 -16.24 -2.22
N GLU A 108 17.48 -16.41 -0.90
CA GLU A 108 17.03 -17.67 -0.31
C GLU A 108 15.54 -17.95 -0.61
N ILE A 109 14.69 -16.92 -0.61
CA ILE A 109 13.28 -17.03 -1.04
C ILE A 109 13.19 -17.38 -2.54
N GLY A 110 14.06 -16.81 -3.37
CA GLY A 110 14.14 -17.12 -4.80
C GLY A 110 14.47 -18.58 -5.11
N MET A 111 15.00 -19.35 -4.15
CA MET A 111 15.25 -20.79 -4.30
C MET A 111 14.00 -21.65 -4.04
N LEU A 112 12.90 -21.08 -3.56
CA LEU A 112 11.66 -21.81 -3.29
C LEU A 112 10.90 -22.08 -4.60
N SER A 113 10.50 -23.34 -4.83
CA SER A 113 9.93 -23.80 -6.11
C SER A 113 8.56 -23.22 -6.45
N ASN A 114 7.82 -22.69 -5.47
CA ASN A 114 6.45 -22.19 -5.62
C ASN A 114 6.29 -20.69 -5.35
N CYS A 115 7.39 -19.92 -5.39
CA CYS A 115 7.38 -18.53 -5.00
C CYS A 115 7.82 -17.61 -6.14
N SER A 116 7.11 -16.50 -6.34
CA SER A 116 7.59 -15.36 -7.11
C SER A 116 7.99 -14.26 -6.13
N LEU A 117 9.24 -13.82 -6.16
CA LEU A 117 9.70 -12.72 -5.33
C LEU A 117 9.36 -11.37 -5.97
N VAL A 118 8.93 -10.42 -5.15
CA VAL A 118 8.62 -9.04 -5.53
C VAL A 118 9.19 -8.10 -4.47
N SER A 119 9.81 -6.98 -4.87
CA SER A 119 10.39 -5.99 -3.94
C SER A 119 9.72 -4.62 -4.09
N GLY A 120 9.62 -3.85 -3.00
CA GLY A 120 8.93 -2.55 -3.01
C GLY A 120 8.97 -1.75 -1.70
N GLU A 121 8.24 -0.65 -1.66
CA GLU A 121 8.16 0.24 -0.47
C GLU A 121 6.76 0.20 0.14
N VAL A 122 6.66 0.13 1.47
CA VAL A 122 5.38 0.03 2.20
C VAL A 122 5.09 1.28 3.04
N ASP A 123 3.81 1.62 3.18
CA ASP A 123 3.32 2.62 4.13
C ASP A 123 3.50 2.19 5.60
N SER A 124 4.63 2.53 6.20
CA SER A 124 5.02 2.06 7.53
C SER A 124 4.69 3.00 8.68
N VAL A 125 3.67 3.84 8.55
CA VAL A 125 3.47 4.96 9.49
C VAL A 125 2.78 4.55 10.80
N TYR A 126 2.18 3.35 10.89
CA TYR A 126 1.35 2.98 12.05
C TYR A 126 1.52 1.53 12.52
N GLU A 127 0.81 1.18 13.61
CA GLU A 127 0.73 -0.17 14.20
C GLU A 127 0.27 -1.25 13.21
N GLU A 128 -0.39 -0.85 12.12
CA GLU A 128 -0.68 -1.69 10.95
C GLU A 128 0.08 -1.16 9.72
N PRO A 129 1.36 -1.52 9.53
CA PRO A 129 2.26 -0.91 8.53
C PRO A 129 1.96 -1.30 7.07
N TRP A 130 0.71 -1.59 6.72
CA TRP A 130 0.31 -2.14 5.42
C TRP A 130 -1.12 -1.76 5.01
N SER A 131 -1.80 -0.89 5.77
CA SER A 131 -3.21 -0.58 5.50
C SER A 131 -3.45 0.03 4.10
N PHE A 132 -2.45 0.64 3.46
CA PHE A 132 -2.70 1.49 2.30
C PHE A 132 -1.83 1.23 1.07
N GLY A 133 -0.74 0.46 1.15
CA GLY A 133 0.17 0.54 0.02
C GLY A 133 1.51 -0.19 0.04
N PHE A 134 1.78 -0.90 -1.04
CA PHE A 134 3.13 -1.26 -1.50
C PHE A 134 3.30 -0.86 -2.95
N SER A 135 4.43 -0.26 -3.32
CA SER A 135 4.79 0.00 -4.71
C SER A 135 5.81 -1.02 -5.22
N ASN A 136 5.39 -1.89 -6.13
CA ASN A 136 6.29 -2.86 -6.77
C ASN A 136 7.20 -2.18 -7.81
N ASN A 137 8.50 -2.44 -7.81
CA ASN A 137 9.37 -2.12 -8.95
C ASN A 137 9.94 -3.40 -9.57
N PRO A 138 9.93 -3.57 -10.91
CA PRO A 138 9.64 -2.57 -11.96
C PRO A 138 8.19 -2.56 -12.48
N GLN A 139 7.33 -3.47 -12.03
CA GLN A 139 5.99 -3.67 -12.63
C GLN A 139 4.90 -2.74 -12.07
N PHE A 140 5.24 -1.78 -11.22
CA PHE A 140 4.37 -0.82 -10.53
C PHE A 140 2.93 -1.30 -10.29
N SER A 141 2.70 -1.80 -9.08
CA SER A 141 1.38 -2.12 -8.56
C SER A 141 1.22 -1.48 -7.20
N ILE A 142 -0.02 -1.19 -6.82
CA ILE A 142 -0.41 -0.79 -5.48
C ILE A 142 -1.32 -1.88 -4.91
N PHE A 143 -1.06 -2.32 -3.68
CA PHE A 143 -1.98 -3.15 -2.92
C PHE A 143 -2.24 -2.57 -1.53
N SER A 144 -3.36 -2.97 -0.94
CA SER A 144 -3.74 -2.70 0.44
C SER A 144 -3.97 -4.01 1.18
N LYS A 145 -4.45 -3.91 2.42
CA LYS A 145 -4.92 -5.06 3.17
C LYS A 145 -6.01 -5.89 2.49
N PHE A 146 -6.74 -5.29 1.56
CA PHE A 146 -7.83 -5.92 0.84
C PHE A 146 -7.44 -6.46 -0.54
N GLY A 147 -6.13 -6.51 -0.84
CA GLY A 147 -5.61 -6.96 -2.13
C GLY A 147 -5.21 -5.78 -3.02
N TYR A 148 -5.11 -6.01 -4.33
CA TYR A 148 -4.66 -4.98 -5.27
C TYR A 148 -5.62 -3.79 -5.30
N CYS A 149 -5.05 -2.59 -5.27
CA CYS A 149 -5.71 -1.31 -5.54
C CYS A 149 -5.43 -0.84 -6.98
N LEU A 150 -4.23 -1.13 -7.48
CA LEU A 150 -3.80 -0.77 -8.82
C LEU A 150 -2.80 -1.78 -9.37
N THR A 151 -2.96 -2.14 -10.65
CA THR A 151 -1.92 -2.83 -11.42
C THR A 151 -1.70 -2.13 -12.75
N VAL A 152 -0.50 -2.26 -13.30
CA VAL A 152 -0.24 -1.90 -14.69
C VAL A 152 -0.60 -3.07 -15.59
N THR A 153 -1.34 -2.79 -16.66
CA THR A 153 -1.67 -3.76 -17.70
C THR A 153 -1.44 -3.20 -19.10
N LYS A 154 -1.26 -4.09 -20.08
CA LYS A 154 -1.19 -3.73 -21.50
C LYS A 154 -2.44 -4.24 -22.20
N LEU A 155 -3.29 -3.31 -22.62
CA LEU A 155 -4.49 -3.60 -23.39
C LEU A 155 -4.21 -3.45 -24.89
N LYS A 156 -5.15 -3.88 -25.73
CA LYS A 156 -5.02 -3.80 -27.19
C LYS A 156 -4.72 -2.39 -27.67
N ALA A 157 -5.33 -1.37 -27.07
CA ALA A 157 -5.18 0.02 -27.49
C ALA A 157 -4.04 0.79 -26.78
N GLY A 158 -3.27 0.12 -25.91
CA GLY A 158 -2.12 0.72 -25.22
C GLY A 158 -1.99 0.30 -23.75
N PRO A 159 -0.98 0.84 -23.05
CA PRO A 159 -0.83 0.64 -21.61
C PRO A 159 -1.96 1.31 -20.83
N ALA A 160 -2.36 0.69 -19.74
CA ALA A 160 -3.42 1.15 -18.87
C ALA A 160 -3.09 0.85 -17.40
N PHE A 161 -3.65 1.67 -16.51
CA PHE A 161 -3.85 1.26 -15.14
C PHE A 161 -5.14 0.46 -15.04
N ARG A 162 -5.11 -0.63 -14.28
CA ARG A 162 -6.31 -1.29 -13.80
C ARG A 162 -6.46 -0.95 -12.33
N VAL A 163 -7.45 -0.13 -12.03
CA VAL A 163 -7.80 0.33 -10.67
C VAL A 163 -8.88 -0.60 -10.12
N TYR A 164 -8.75 -0.98 -8.86
CA TYR A 164 -9.63 -1.94 -8.22
C TYR A 164 -10.40 -1.30 -7.06
N ASN A 165 -11.68 -1.64 -6.95
CA ASN A 165 -12.55 -1.26 -5.84
C ASN A 165 -13.35 -2.50 -5.41
N GLY A 166 -12.75 -3.29 -4.51
CA GLY A 166 -13.27 -4.62 -4.18
C GLY A 166 -13.41 -5.50 -5.44
N PRO A 167 -14.54 -6.20 -5.69
CA PRO A 167 -14.74 -7.07 -6.86
C PRO A 167 -14.72 -6.34 -8.21
N LEU A 168 -14.85 -5.02 -8.21
CA LEU A 168 -14.94 -4.21 -9.41
C LEU A 168 -13.57 -3.69 -9.82
N CYS A 169 -13.34 -3.57 -11.12
CA CYS A 169 -12.14 -2.93 -11.64
C CYS A 169 -12.45 -2.04 -12.84
N GLU A 170 -11.67 -0.98 -12.96
CA GLU A 170 -11.76 -0.02 -14.06
C GLU A 170 -10.42 0.07 -14.76
N GLU A 171 -10.45 0.05 -16.09
CA GLU A 171 -9.27 0.11 -16.94
C GLU A 171 -9.11 1.51 -17.52
N ILE A 172 -8.08 2.21 -17.04
CA ILE A 172 -7.76 3.58 -17.42
C ILE A 172 -6.58 3.57 -18.36
N TYR A 173 -6.80 3.84 -19.65
CA TYR A 173 -5.69 4.08 -20.57
C TYR A 173 -4.84 5.25 -20.08
N LEU A 174 -3.52 5.07 -20.03
CA LEU A 174 -2.61 6.11 -19.51
C LEU A 174 -2.73 7.42 -20.30
N ARG A 175 -3.04 7.32 -21.61
CA ARG A 175 -3.28 8.49 -22.49
C ARG A 175 -4.48 9.35 -22.14
N ASN A 176 -5.41 8.83 -21.33
CA ASN A 176 -6.62 9.53 -20.92
C ASN A 176 -6.44 10.24 -19.57
N ILE A 177 -5.33 10.00 -18.87
CA ILE A 177 -5.04 10.65 -17.59
C ILE A 177 -4.73 12.13 -17.85
N GLN A 178 -5.38 13.00 -17.10
CA GLN A 178 -5.11 14.43 -17.05
C GLN A 178 -4.13 14.72 -15.91
N ASP A 179 -4.51 14.36 -14.69
CA ASP A 179 -3.74 14.62 -13.47
C ASP A 179 -3.81 13.40 -12.55
N ILE A 180 -2.80 13.24 -11.71
CA ILE A 180 -2.85 12.34 -10.55
C ILE A 180 -2.73 13.22 -9.31
N GLN A 181 -3.59 12.98 -8.32
CA GLN A 181 -3.74 13.89 -7.21
C GLN A 181 -3.86 13.17 -5.88
N VAL A 182 -3.34 13.81 -4.84
CA VAL A 182 -3.72 13.50 -3.47
C VAL A 182 -4.81 14.48 -3.06
N ARG A 183 -5.91 13.99 -2.49
CA ARG A 183 -6.99 14.82 -1.95
C ARG A 183 -7.05 14.64 -0.44
N LEU A 184 -7.29 15.74 0.26
CA LEU A 184 -7.59 15.75 1.69
C LEU A 184 -9.02 16.27 1.88
N SER A 185 -9.74 15.76 2.89
CA SER A 185 -10.93 16.44 3.39
C SER A 185 -10.55 17.80 4.02
N GLU A 186 -11.57 18.54 4.46
CA GLU A 186 -11.33 19.65 5.37
C GLU A 186 -10.65 19.16 6.67
N GLN A 187 -9.94 20.08 7.32
CA GLN A 187 -9.33 19.85 8.62
C GLN A 187 -10.42 19.44 9.62
N PRO A 188 -10.27 18.34 10.39
CA PRO A 188 -9.02 17.67 10.77
C PRO A 188 -8.58 16.50 9.86
N TRP A 189 -8.73 16.62 8.54
CA TRP A 189 -8.20 15.67 7.55
C TRP A 189 -8.60 14.22 7.88
N GLU A 190 -9.91 13.98 7.98
CA GLU A 190 -10.47 12.66 8.25
C GLU A 190 -10.37 11.73 7.04
N GLU A 191 -10.31 12.29 5.82
CA GLU A 191 -10.18 11.53 4.57
C GLU A 191 -8.93 11.98 3.80
N ARG A 192 -8.14 11.00 3.36
CA ARG A 192 -7.00 11.16 2.46
C ARG A 192 -7.20 10.21 1.28
N LYS A 193 -7.07 10.70 0.05
CA LYS A 193 -7.28 9.89 -1.15
C LYS A 193 -6.18 10.07 -2.17
N LEU A 194 -5.79 8.96 -2.80
CA LEU A 194 -5.05 8.95 -4.06
C LEU A 194 -6.04 8.81 -5.20
N GLU A 195 -6.09 9.79 -6.09
CA GLU A 195 -7.07 9.87 -7.17
C GLU A 195 -6.40 10.07 -8.53
N VAL A 196 -7.02 9.55 -9.57
CA VAL A 196 -6.68 9.77 -10.97
C VAL A 196 -7.79 10.61 -11.60
N LYS A 197 -7.43 11.77 -12.14
CA LYS A 197 -8.34 12.61 -12.91
C LYS A 197 -8.16 12.36 -14.39
N LEU A 198 -9.26 12.07 -15.09
CA LEU A 198 -9.29 11.83 -16.52
C LEU A 198 -9.56 13.12 -17.30
N LYS A 199 -9.22 13.10 -18.60
CA LYS A 199 -9.38 14.25 -19.51
C LYS A 199 -10.84 14.67 -19.76
N ASP A 200 -11.78 13.77 -19.55
CA ASP A 200 -13.23 14.05 -19.59
C ASP A 200 -13.77 14.64 -18.28
N GLY A 201 -12.91 14.75 -17.25
CA GLY A 201 -13.24 15.30 -15.94
C GLY A 201 -13.63 14.24 -14.90
N GLU A 202 -13.73 12.97 -15.27
CA GLU A 202 -13.98 11.89 -14.31
C GLU A 202 -12.83 11.75 -13.31
N ILE A 203 -13.16 11.39 -12.06
CA ILE A 203 -12.20 11.19 -10.97
C ILE A 203 -12.38 9.78 -10.41
N LEU A 204 -11.30 9.01 -10.42
CA LEU A 204 -11.25 7.65 -9.92
C LEU A 204 -10.37 7.57 -8.68
N THR A 205 -10.91 7.05 -7.58
CA THR A 205 -10.16 6.83 -6.35
C THR A 205 -9.40 5.51 -6.43
N VAL A 206 -8.10 5.55 -6.18
CA VAL A 206 -7.21 4.38 -6.18
C VAL A 206 -6.97 3.88 -4.76
N VAL A 207 -6.68 4.80 -3.83
CA VAL A 207 -6.50 4.50 -2.41
C VAL A 207 -7.32 5.48 -1.60
N GLU A 208 -7.98 4.98 -0.57
CA GLU A 208 -8.73 5.76 0.40
C GLU A 208 -8.24 5.41 1.81
N ASP A 209 -7.87 6.43 2.56
CA ASP A 209 -7.50 6.35 3.96
C ASP A 209 -8.46 7.21 4.78
N LEU A 210 -9.34 6.52 5.51
CA LEU A 210 -10.33 7.10 6.40
C LEU A 210 -9.86 7.00 7.84
N ARG A 211 -9.75 8.15 8.50
CA ARG A 211 -9.33 8.29 9.89
C ARG A 211 -10.39 9.01 10.69
N PRO A 212 -11.25 8.27 11.40
CA PRO A 212 -12.19 8.86 12.34
C PRO A 212 -11.42 9.70 13.36
N ASN A 213 -11.78 10.97 13.53
CA ASN A 213 -11.03 11.94 14.33
C ASN A 213 -9.60 12.14 13.81
N GLY A 214 -9.48 12.57 12.55
CA GLY A 214 -8.20 12.86 11.94
C GLY A 214 -7.37 13.89 12.72
N SER A 215 -6.20 14.21 12.20
CA SER A 215 -5.26 15.11 12.87
C SER A 215 -5.29 16.52 12.30
N VAL A 216 -4.92 17.49 13.15
CA VAL A 216 -4.62 18.87 12.74
C VAL A 216 -3.11 19.12 12.63
N ASP A 217 -2.29 18.16 13.03
CA ASP A 217 -0.84 18.26 13.06
C ASP A 217 -0.25 18.05 11.66
N LEU A 218 0.47 19.06 11.16
CA LEU A 218 1.10 19.03 9.83
C LEU A 218 2.24 18.03 9.73
N GLY A 219 2.93 17.74 10.82
CA GLY A 219 3.99 16.74 10.89
C GLY A 219 3.39 15.34 10.81
N GLU A 220 2.35 15.07 11.60
CA GLU A 220 1.60 13.81 11.49
C GLU A 220 1.03 13.64 10.08
N LEU A 221 0.39 14.67 9.52
CA LEU A 221 -0.15 14.61 8.15
C LEU A 221 0.96 14.31 7.13
N MET A 222 2.13 14.95 7.24
CA MET A 222 3.27 14.70 6.36
C MET A 222 3.68 13.23 6.42
N VAL A 223 3.92 12.71 7.64
CA VAL A 223 4.37 11.33 7.80
C VAL A 223 3.29 10.39 7.27
N SER A 224 2.03 10.63 7.64
CA SER A 224 0.90 9.76 7.31
C SER A 224 0.50 9.74 5.84
N THR A 225 0.99 10.69 5.03
CA THR A 225 0.69 10.77 3.59
C THR A 225 1.94 10.56 2.74
N GLU A 226 3.11 10.37 3.36
CA GLU A 226 4.39 10.25 2.66
C GLU A 226 4.36 9.16 1.58
N TRP A 227 3.93 7.95 1.95
CA TRP A 227 3.82 6.84 1.01
C TRP A 227 2.81 7.14 -0.11
N MET A 228 1.65 7.72 0.22
CA MET A 228 0.62 8.06 -0.76
C MET A 228 1.12 9.08 -1.79
N VAL A 229 1.86 10.10 -1.34
CA VAL A 229 2.49 11.11 -2.21
C VAL A 229 3.56 10.48 -3.10
N LYS A 230 4.38 9.57 -2.56
CA LYS A 230 5.35 8.80 -3.35
C LYS A 230 4.64 7.96 -4.41
N ALA A 231 3.62 7.18 -4.04
CA ALA A 231 2.83 6.36 -4.96
C ALA A 231 2.23 7.21 -6.09
N ALA A 232 1.65 8.37 -5.76
CA ALA A 232 1.15 9.33 -6.73
C ALA A 232 2.25 9.81 -7.70
N GLY A 233 3.43 10.16 -7.17
CA GLY A 233 4.59 10.54 -7.97
C GLY A 233 5.04 9.44 -8.94
N HIS A 234 5.10 8.19 -8.46
CA HIS A 234 5.41 7.03 -9.30
C HIS A 234 4.37 6.80 -10.40
N MET A 235 3.09 6.94 -10.09
CA MET A 235 2.02 6.89 -11.10
C MET A 235 2.18 7.98 -12.16
N CYS A 236 2.54 9.22 -11.77
CA CYS A 236 2.82 10.30 -12.72
C CYS A 236 3.98 9.95 -13.63
N LEU A 237 5.08 9.44 -13.07
CA LEU A 237 6.24 9.01 -13.85
C LEU A 237 5.87 7.90 -14.82
N PHE A 238 5.09 6.92 -14.38
CA PHE A 238 4.62 5.83 -15.23
C PHE A 238 3.75 6.34 -16.39
N ALA A 239 2.78 7.21 -16.11
CA ALA A 239 1.93 7.81 -17.14
C ALA A 239 2.74 8.64 -18.15
N ARG A 240 3.75 9.39 -17.70
CA ARG A 240 4.64 10.18 -18.56
C ARG A 240 5.53 9.31 -19.44
N VAL A 241 6.22 8.33 -18.85
CA VAL A 241 7.24 7.53 -19.53
C VAL A 241 6.59 6.44 -20.39
N VAL A 242 5.66 5.67 -19.82
CA VAL A 242 5.05 4.52 -20.49
C VAL A 242 3.82 4.93 -21.29
N GLY A 243 3.03 5.87 -20.77
CA GLY A 243 1.87 6.41 -21.47
C GLY A 243 2.21 7.49 -22.51
N ASN A 244 3.46 7.96 -22.59
CA ASN A 244 3.89 9.11 -23.40
C ASN A 244 3.06 10.38 -23.14
N CYS A 245 2.64 10.58 -21.88
CA CYS A 245 1.79 11.70 -21.47
C CYS A 245 2.59 12.73 -20.69
N LYS A 246 3.35 13.55 -21.40
CA LYS A 246 4.28 14.52 -20.79
C LYS A 246 3.61 15.51 -19.83
N ASP A 247 2.35 15.84 -20.09
CA ASP A 247 1.60 16.87 -19.37
C ASP A 247 0.88 16.37 -18.11
N VAL A 248 0.94 15.07 -17.79
CA VAL A 248 0.33 14.56 -16.55
C VAL A 248 1.04 15.17 -15.36
N LEU A 249 0.34 15.88 -14.48
CA LEU A 249 0.92 16.52 -13.30
C LEU A 249 0.55 15.77 -12.01
N LEU A 250 1.44 15.87 -11.02
CA LEU A 250 1.12 15.55 -9.63
C LEU A 250 0.47 16.77 -8.99
N LYS A 251 -0.76 16.64 -8.51
CA LYS A 251 -1.47 17.69 -7.78
C LYS A 251 -1.50 17.35 -6.30
N LEU A 252 -0.92 18.22 -5.49
CA LEU A 252 -0.94 18.11 -4.04
C LEU A 252 -1.77 19.27 -3.44
N PRO A 253 -2.53 19.04 -2.38
CA PRO A 253 -3.22 20.09 -1.63
C PRO A 253 -2.18 20.90 -0.83
N ASN A 254 -2.49 22.15 -0.50
CA ASN A 254 -1.54 23.07 0.13
C ASN A 254 -0.82 22.46 1.36
N PRO A 255 -1.50 21.82 2.32
CA PRO A 255 -0.84 21.22 3.49
C PRO A 255 0.20 20.12 3.17
N LEU A 256 0.17 19.57 1.96
CA LEU A 256 1.13 18.57 1.47
C LEU A 256 2.22 19.15 0.57
N ARG A 257 2.38 20.47 0.54
CA ARG A 257 3.45 21.14 -0.24
C ARG A 257 4.49 21.73 0.69
N ALA A 258 5.76 21.67 0.28
CA ALA A 258 6.88 22.15 1.07
C ALA A 258 6.74 23.63 1.45
N GLU A 259 6.24 24.47 0.54
CA GLU A 259 6.04 25.90 0.79
C GLU A 259 4.97 26.22 1.85
N ASN A 260 4.14 25.24 2.25
CA ASN A 260 3.11 25.41 3.26
C ASN A 260 3.24 24.42 4.44
N ASN A 261 4.20 23.50 4.41
CA ASN A 261 4.42 22.52 5.46
C ASN A 261 5.93 22.34 5.71
N PRO A 262 6.46 22.90 6.82
CA PRO A 262 7.90 22.87 7.11
C PRO A 262 8.42 21.45 7.36
N TRP A 263 7.56 20.51 7.77
CA TRP A 263 7.94 19.12 7.96
C TRP A 263 8.24 18.42 6.63
N ILE A 264 7.53 18.78 5.56
CA ILE A 264 7.78 18.27 4.21
C ILE A 264 9.09 18.85 3.67
N GLU A 265 9.33 20.14 3.86
CA GLU A 265 10.59 20.77 3.48
C GLU A 265 11.79 20.08 4.17
N LEU A 266 11.71 19.90 5.49
CA LEU A 266 12.72 19.19 6.28
C LEU A 266 12.91 17.74 5.81
N ARG A 267 11.80 17.03 5.52
CA ARG A 267 11.81 15.66 4.99
C ARG A 267 12.57 15.58 3.67
N ASN A 268 12.20 16.43 2.72
CA ASN A 268 12.81 16.47 1.40
C ASN A 268 14.30 16.77 1.47
N LYS A 269 14.70 17.74 2.31
CA LYS A 269 16.11 18.05 2.55
C LYS A 269 16.89 16.83 3.06
N THR A 270 16.34 16.14 4.06
CA THR A 270 16.95 14.91 4.62
C THR A 270 17.16 13.83 3.55
N TRP A 271 16.23 13.70 2.60
CA TRP A 271 16.37 12.73 1.51
C TRP A 271 17.41 13.13 0.47
N ILE A 272 17.43 14.40 0.07
CA ILE A 272 18.39 14.90 -0.92
C ILE A 272 19.81 14.67 -0.40
N GLU A 273 20.07 15.05 0.85
CA GLU A 273 21.38 14.86 1.51
C GLU A 273 21.80 13.39 1.53
N ARG A 274 20.89 12.46 1.88
CA ARG A 274 21.18 11.01 1.88
C ARG A 274 21.51 10.42 0.50
N VAL A 275 20.93 10.97 -0.57
CA VAL A 275 21.20 10.52 -1.94
C VAL A 275 22.57 11.00 -2.41
N GLU A 276 22.97 12.20 -1.99
CA GLU A 276 24.29 12.76 -2.28
C GLU A 276 25.39 11.99 -1.56
N ASP A 277 25.20 11.64 -0.28
CA ASP A 277 26.13 10.81 0.49
C ASP A 277 26.42 9.43 -0.16
N LYS A 278 25.45 8.88 -0.91
CA LYS A 278 25.61 7.59 -1.62
C LYS A 278 26.35 7.71 -2.95
N LYS A 279 26.61 8.91 -3.47
CA LYS A 279 27.35 9.13 -4.72
C LYS A 279 28.86 9.32 -4.49
N ASP A 280 29.26 9.61 -3.26
CA ASP A 280 30.64 9.85 -2.85
C ASP A 280 31.34 8.60 -2.28
N ILE A 281 30.76 7.42 -2.48
CA ILE A 281 31.32 6.09 -2.14
C ILE A 281 31.39 5.25 -3.42
#